data_AF-A0AA94JJ92-F1
#
_entry.id   AF-A0AA94JJ92-F1
#
_cell.length_a   1.000
_cell.length_b   1.000
_cell.length_c   1.000
_cell.angle_alpha   90.00
_cell.angle_beta   90.00
_cell.angle_gamma   90.00
#
_symmetry.space_group_name_H-M   'P 1'
#
loop_
_entity.id
_entity.type
_entity.pdbx_description
1 polymer ?
#
loop_
_entity_poly.entity_id
_entity_poly.type
_entity_poly.pdbx_seq_one_letter_code
_entity_poly.pdbx_strand_id
1 'polypeptide(L)'
;MAQKISELINHFGSQSKTGDALGVSQATVSYWLSGSQKVSPEKAMLAEIVTGGAIKASSLCELIAQVEARHKVGESSTEFPIRARGPDGSVCASSTFA
;
A
#
# COMPACT_ATOMS: atom_id res chain seq x y z
N MET A 1 -4.54 -3.16 -16.51
CA MET A 1 -3.17 -3.66 -16.27
C MET A 1 -2.26 -3.44 -17.48
N ALA A 2 -2.57 -3.98 -18.67
CA ALA A 2 -1.70 -3.88 -19.86
C ALA A 2 -1.29 -2.45 -20.27
N GLN A 3 -2.18 -1.47 -20.14
CA GLN A 3 -1.89 -0.05 -20.42
C GLN A 3 -0.80 0.51 -19.49
N LYS A 4 -0.81 0.13 -18.20
CA LYS A 4 0.17 0.59 -17.21
C LYS A 4 1.54 -0.04 -17.38
N ILE A 5 1.57 -1.28 -17.85
CA ILE A 5 2.82 -1.95 -18.25
C ILE A 5 3.41 -1.26 -19.49
N SER A 6 2.57 -0.82 -20.43
CA SER A 6 3.02 -0.04 -21.60
C SER A 6 3.59 1.32 -21.20
N GLU A 7 2.94 2.03 -20.27
CA GLU A 7 3.48 3.28 -19.68
C GLU A 7 4.83 3.04 -18.99
N LEU A 8 4.98 1.95 -18.23
CA LEU A 8 6.23 1.56 -17.59
C LEU A 8 7.35 1.34 -18.62
N ILE A 9 7.05 0.62 -19.69
CA ILE A 9 8.00 0.38 -20.77
C ILE A 9 8.39 1.67 -21.46
N ASN A 10 7.44 2.57 -21.70
CA ASN A 10 7.70 3.86 -22.32
C ASN A 10 8.55 4.77 -21.41
N HIS A 11 8.36 4.69 -20.09
CA HIS A 11 9.17 5.43 -19.12
C HIS A 11 10.66 5.03 -19.18
N PHE A 12 10.95 3.73 -19.31
CA PHE A 12 12.33 3.25 -19.51
C PHE A 12 12.81 3.29 -20.97
N GLY A 13 11.88 3.43 -21.91
CA GLY A 13 12.09 3.51 -23.35
C GLY A 13 12.12 2.16 -24.09
N SER A 14 12.28 1.03 -23.40
CA SER A 14 12.16 -0.31 -24.03
C SER A 14 11.89 -1.42 -23.02
N GLN A 15 11.42 -2.57 -23.51
CA GLN A 15 11.17 -3.75 -22.69
C GLN A 15 12.46 -4.29 -22.04
N SER A 16 13.58 -4.31 -22.77
CA SER A 16 14.87 -4.72 -22.20
C SER A 16 15.31 -3.78 -21.09
N LYS A 17 15.28 -2.46 -21.31
CA LYS A 17 15.65 -1.47 -20.28
C LYS A 17 14.77 -1.58 -19.03
N THR A 18 13.47 -1.86 -19.23
CA THR A 18 12.54 -2.12 -18.13
C THR A 18 12.93 -3.40 -17.37
N GLY A 19 13.29 -4.45 -18.11
CA GLY A 19 13.78 -5.70 -17.54
C GLY A 19 15.05 -5.49 -16.71
N ASP A 20 16.03 -4.79 -17.26
CA ASP A 20 17.29 -4.47 -16.57
C ASP A 20 17.06 -3.65 -15.30
N ALA A 21 16.21 -2.61 -15.37
CA ALA A 21 15.87 -1.77 -14.22
C ALA A 21 15.15 -2.54 -13.09
N LEU A 22 14.36 -3.55 -13.44
CA LEU A 22 13.60 -4.36 -12.48
C LEU A 22 14.28 -5.69 -12.12
N GLY A 23 15.44 -5.99 -12.70
CA GLY A 23 16.12 -7.28 -12.57
C GLY A 23 15.25 -8.46 -13.03
N VAL A 24 14.63 -8.35 -14.21
CA VAL A 24 13.87 -9.43 -14.87
C VAL A 24 14.25 -9.52 -16.34
N SER A 25 13.95 -10.65 -16.98
CA SER A 25 14.21 -10.81 -18.41
C SER A 25 13.25 -9.96 -19.25
N GLN A 26 13.66 -9.55 -20.45
CA GLN A 26 12.77 -8.90 -21.42
C GLN A 26 11.55 -9.77 -21.78
N ALA A 27 11.71 -11.09 -21.81
CA ALA A 27 10.60 -12.03 -22.01
C ALA A 27 9.54 -11.93 -20.89
N THR A 28 9.97 -11.77 -19.65
CA THR A 28 9.07 -11.55 -18.50
C THR A 28 8.22 -10.30 -18.70
N VAL A 29 8.83 -9.21 -19.17
CA VAL A 29 8.11 -7.96 -19.49
C VAL A 29 7.09 -8.16 -20.61
N SER A 30 7.43 -8.97 -21.63
CA SER A 30 6.50 -9.35 -22.70
C SER A 30 5.31 -10.17 -22.17
N TYR A 31 5.54 -11.12 -21.27
CA TYR A 31 4.45 -11.90 -20.65
C TYR A 31 3.52 -11.06 -19.77
N TRP A 32 4.02 -9.99 -19.17
CA TRP A 32 3.18 -9.02 -18.48
C TRP A 32 2.28 -8.27 -19.47
N LEU A 33 2.83 -7.82 -20.61
CA LEU A 33 2.07 -7.15 -21.66
C LEU A 33 0.97 -8.03 -22.26
N SER A 34 1.28 -9.31 -22.51
CA SER A 34 0.28 -10.27 -23.01
C SER A 34 -0.76 -10.66 -21.96
N GLY A 35 -0.54 -10.29 -20.69
CA GLY A 35 -1.37 -10.72 -19.57
C GLY A 35 -1.22 -12.20 -19.22
N SER A 36 -0.26 -12.90 -19.84
CA SER A 36 0.02 -14.32 -19.55
C SER A 36 0.58 -14.51 -18.14
N GLN A 37 1.28 -13.50 -17.61
CA GLN A 37 1.82 -13.53 -16.25
C GLN A 37 1.47 -12.24 -15.52
N LYS A 38 1.10 -12.36 -14.23
CA LYS A 38 0.87 -11.19 -13.37
C LYS A 38 2.19 -10.62 -12.85
N VAL A 39 2.23 -9.32 -12.60
CA VAL A 39 3.38 -8.65 -11.96
C VAL A 39 3.37 -9.01 -10.47
N SER A 40 4.48 -9.58 -9.99
CA SER A 40 4.64 -9.90 -8.57
C SER A 40 4.66 -8.62 -7.71
N PRO A 41 4.16 -8.67 -6.46
CA PRO A 41 4.14 -7.49 -5.59
C PRO A 41 5.52 -6.84 -5.41
N GLU A 42 6.57 -7.64 -5.25
CA GLU A 42 7.96 -7.17 -5.12
C GLU A 42 8.40 -6.34 -6.33
N LYS A 43 8.07 -6.78 -7.55
CA LYS A 43 8.43 -6.09 -8.79
C LYS A 43 7.59 -4.84 -9.02
N ALA A 44 6.33 -4.85 -8.59
CA ALA A 44 5.47 -3.67 -8.63
C ALA A 44 5.98 -2.57 -7.67
N MET A 45 6.40 -2.94 -6.46
CA MET A 45 7.01 -2.00 -5.50
C MET A 45 8.34 -1.46 -6.02
N LEU A 46 9.18 -2.34 -6.57
CA LEU A 46 10.45 -1.93 -7.17
C LEU A 46 10.21 -0.93 -8.31
N ALA A 47 9.24 -1.19 -9.18
CA ALA A 47 8.86 -0.29 -10.26
C ALA A 47 8.46 1.10 -9.77
N GLU A 48 7.70 1.20 -8.67
CA GLU A 48 7.36 2.50 -8.08
C GLU A 48 8.60 3.23 -7.56
N ILE A 49 9.51 2.53 -6.90
CA ILE A 49 10.75 3.11 -6.36
C ILE A 49 11.65 3.62 -7.49
N VAL A 50 11.89 2.80 -8.52
CA VAL A 50 12.80 3.17 -9.62
C VAL A 50 12.21 4.24 -10.53
N THR A 51 10.88 4.39 -10.57
CA THR A 51 10.21 5.46 -11.30
C THR A 51 9.92 6.70 -10.44
N GLY A 52 10.34 6.70 -9.17
CA GLY A 52 10.11 7.82 -8.25
C GLY A 52 8.63 8.12 -8.00
N GLY A 53 7.77 7.11 -8.06
CA GLY A 53 6.32 7.26 -7.87
C GLY A 53 5.54 7.64 -9.13
N ALA A 54 6.18 7.77 -10.31
CA ALA A 54 5.47 8.03 -11.56
C ALA A 54 4.48 6.91 -11.91
N ILE A 55 4.82 5.67 -11.55
CA ILE A 55 3.95 4.50 -11.71
C ILE A 55 3.78 3.83 -10.36
N LYS A 56 2.53 3.82 -9.87
CA LYS A 56 2.20 3.21 -8.58
C LYS A 56 2.16 1.68 -8.66
N ALA A 57 2.66 1.04 -7.62
CA ALA A 57 2.66 -0.41 -7.47
C ALA A 57 1.25 -1.01 -7.46
N SER A 58 0.28 -0.31 -6.86
CA SER A 58 -1.14 -0.70 -6.88
C SER A 58 -1.77 -0.69 -8.28
N SER A 59 -1.20 0.05 -9.24
CA SER A 59 -1.64 0.02 -10.63
C SER A 59 -1.12 -1.19 -11.42
N LEU A 60 -0.01 -1.76 -10.96
CA LEU A 60 0.63 -2.94 -11.56
C LEU A 60 0.19 -4.26 -10.92
N CYS A 61 -0.13 -4.25 -9.62
CA CYS A 61 -0.51 -5.44 -8.87
C CYS A 61 -1.80 -5.24 -8.06
N GLU A 62 -2.82 -6.04 -8.37
CA GLU A 62 -4.13 -6.00 -7.70
C GLU A 62 -4.05 -6.34 -6.21
N LEU A 63 -3.09 -7.17 -5.80
CA LEU A 63 -2.89 -7.50 -4.39
C LEU A 63 -2.45 -6.27 -3.59
N ILE A 64 -1.56 -5.46 -4.15
CA ILE A 64 -1.11 -4.21 -3.50
C ILE A 64 -2.28 -3.24 -3.40
N ALA A 65 -3.07 -3.08 -4.47
CA ALA A 65 -4.27 -2.24 -4.43
C ALA A 65 -5.26 -2.66 -3.33
N GLN A 66 -5.46 -3.98 -3.15
CA GLN A 66 -6.31 -4.51 -2.07
C GLN A 66 -5.73 -4.26 -0.67
N VAL A 67 -4.41 -4.39 -0.51
CA VAL A 67 -3.73 -4.12 0.77
C VAL A 67 -3.83 -2.64 1.13
N GLU A 68 -3.58 -1.73 0.18
CA GLU A 68 -3.75 -0.28 0.37
C GLU A 68 -5.19 0.08 0.75
N ALA A 69 -6.17 -0.51 0.08
CA ALA A 69 -7.58 -0.28 0.36
C ALA A 69 -7.97 -0.73 1.78
N ARG A 70 -7.43 -1.86 2.26
CA ARG A 70 -7.66 -2.34 3.63
C ARG A 70 -6.98 -1.46 4.69
N HIS A 71 -5.78 -0.96 4.42
CA HIS A 71 -5.10 -0.05 5.35
C HIS A 71 -5.87 1.26 5.54
N LYS A 72 -6.45 1.80 4.47
CA LYS A 72 -7.34 2.97 4.53
C LYS A 72 -8.59 2.75 5.38
N VAL A 73 -9.06 1.52 5.55
CA VAL A 73 -10.22 1.20 6.39
C VAL A 73 -9.82 1.07 7.87
N GLY A 74 -8.56 0.78 8.18
CA GLY A 74 -8.04 0.65 9.54
C GLY A 74 -7.61 1.96 10.21
N GLU A 75 -7.16 2.95 9.44
CA GLU A 75 -6.67 4.25 9.98
C GLU A 75 -7.78 5.26 10.31
N SER A 76 -9.05 4.86 10.25
CA SER A 76 -10.19 5.60 10.83
C SER A 76 -10.25 5.50 12.37
N SER A 77 -9.31 4.79 13.00
CA SER A 77 -9.20 4.70 14.47
C SER A 77 -8.14 5.63 15.03
N THR A 78 -8.26 6.92 14.74
CA THR A 78 -7.87 7.96 15.71
C THR A 78 -9.17 8.65 16.05
N GLU A 79 -9.97 8.12 16.96
CA GLU A 79 -9.94 8.57 18.34
C GLU A 79 -10.73 7.57 19.19
N PHE A 80 -10.05 6.65 19.88
CA PHE A 80 -10.58 6.23 21.16
C PHE A 80 -10.20 7.36 22.12
N PRO A 81 -11.12 8.22 22.59
CA PRO A 81 -10.83 8.87 23.84
C PRO A 81 -10.74 7.71 24.83
N ILE A 82 -9.53 7.40 25.30
CA ILE A 82 -9.37 6.67 26.54
C ILE A 82 -9.90 7.63 27.62
N ARG A 83 -11.23 7.77 27.69
CA ARG A 83 -11.90 8.15 28.92
C ARG A 83 -11.86 6.90 29.77
N ALA A 84 -10.74 6.73 30.46
CA ALA A 84 -10.78 6.06 31.74
C ALA A 84 -11.72 6.89 32.62
N ARG A 85 -13.02 6.57 32.59
CA ARG A 85 -13.94 7.02 33.61
C ARG A 85 -13.61 6.20 34.85
N GLY A 86 -12.57 6.64 35.56
CA GLY A 86 -12.39 6.21 36.94
C GLY A 86 -13.67 6.54 37.70
N PRO A 87 -14.12 5.67 38.63
CA PRO A 87 -15.18 6.06 39.53
C PRO A 87 -14.64 7.19 40.40
N ASP A 88 -15.18 8.39 40.21
CA ASP A 88 -14.93 9.52 41.10
C ASP A 88 -15.26 9.09 42.53
N GLY A 89 -14.22 8.93 43.34
CA GLY A 89 -14.33 8.60 44.74
C GLY A 89 -14.95 9.76 45.50
N SER A 90 -16.27 9.85 45.51
CA SER A 90 -17.03 10.70 46.42
C SER A 90 -17.32 9.93 47.70
N VAL A 91 -16.39 9.97 48.65
CA VAL A 91 -16.67 9.59 50.04
C VAL A 91 -17.32 10.79 50.74
N CYS A 92 -18.62 10.71 51.00
CA CYS A 92 -19.30 11.67 51.87
C CYS A 92 -18.86 11.43 53.32
N ALA A 93 -17.95 12.24 53.84
CA ALA A 93 -17.65 12.28 55.27
C ALA A 93 -18.65 13.21 55.97
N SER A 94 -19.87 12.75 56.19
CA SER A 94 -20.76 13.38 57.16
C SER A 94 -20.56 12.71 58.52
N SER A 95 -19.72 13.32 59.35
CA SER A 95 -19.70 13.08 60.79
C SER A 95 -19.74 14.40 61.51
N THR A 96 -20.89 14.71 62.09
CA THR A 96 -20.99 15.49 63.33
C THR A 96 -22.13 14.86 64.12
N PHE A 97 -21.72 14.09 65.12
CA PHE A 97 -22.55 13.72 66.26
C PHE A 97 -21.86 14.32 67.48
N ALA A 98 -22.45 15.36 68.04
CA ALA A 98 -22.39 15.78 69.45
C ALA A 98 -23.28 17.01 69.60
#